data_AF-A0A5N5KLQ2-F1
#
_entry.id   AF-A0A5N5KLQ2-F1
#
_cell.length_a   1.000
_cell.length_b   1.000
_cell.length_c   1.000
_cell.angle_alpha   90.00
_cell.angle_beta   90.00
_cell.angle_gamma   90.00
#
_symmetry.space_group_name_H-M   'P 1'
#
loop_
_entity.id
_entity.type
_entity.pdbx_description
1 polymer ?
#
loop_
_entity_poly.entity_id
_entity_poly.type
_entity_poly.pdbx_seq_one_letter_code
_entity_poly.pdbx_strand_id
1 'polypeptide(L)'
;MLMDSAIISGILQVKMVIMKSSSLLILFFLAIMSNVGATNATPYPPKIERLIKTAREDGIDLPSFPFASDAFNSITAISASKNSSHSFSNASRIDVHVHVVPDFFRRLVPDAAGIPTPSWKVSAHLQAMANFKVAHGYVSISLPGANAFPGNEVYTAGLARLLNEWMAELVRTYPGRFSFFAVMPLPYTKSAIIELKHALGSLNARGVGLLTNHEGIYPGNPSLKLFFSALNDTKGGPHVVFVHPAIPYLRGSNGSLIEANPTVYPSGLVEFYFETARAIMDLTASQTLTNFTNIRYGFTHGGGAFPSIEDRFLKSFGALEGAAKEAYNSRVWFDSAGPTYFNQIKGLLGSGVPASQLTFGTDFPYAPAPIYGPSIAAVENASFLTDAEKRAVFRDNAEHLFDGDFH
;
A
#
# COMPACT_ATOMS: atom_id res chain seq x y z
N MET A 1 -48.17 -40.67 -50.01
CA MET A 1 -48.42 -42.06 -50.44
C MET A 1 -47.11 -42.55 -51.02
N LEU A 2 -46.32 -43.44 -50.41
CA LEU A 2 -46.57 -44.64 -49.60
C LEU A 2 -45.40 -44.78 -48.58
N MET A 3 -45.68 -45.11 -47.31
CA MET A 3 -45.26 -46.35 -46.58
C MET A 3 -43.73 -46.51 -46.41
N ASP A 4 -43.12 -46.90 -45.28
CA ASP A 4 -43.54 -47.49 -44.00
C ASP A 4 -42.33 -47.39 -43.04
N SER A 5 -42.43 -46.88 -41.81
CA SER A 5 -43.02 -47.49 -40.61
C SER A 5 -42.30 -48.71 -40.00
N ALA A 6 -41.00 -48.94 -40.28
CA ALA A 6 -40.24 -50.02 -39.62
C ALA A 6 -38.92 -49.66 -38.89
N ILE A 7 -38.42 -48.41 -38.94
CA ILE A 7 -37.13 -48.06 -38.30
C ILE A 7 -37.27 -47.05 -37.14
N ILE A 8 -38.42 -46.38 -37.02
CA ILE A 8 -38.64 -45.37 -35.96
C ILE A 8 -39.09 -46.01 -34.62
N SER A 9 -39.36 -47.33 -34.61
CA SER A 9 -39.67 -48.07 -33.37
C SER A 9 -38.43 -48.45 -32.53
N GLY A 10 -37.21 -48.29 -33.07
CA GLY A 10 -35.97 -48.68 -32.36
C GLY A 10 -35.23 -47.53 -31.65
N ILE A 11 -35.50 -46.28 -32.04
CA ILE A 11 -34.72 -45.12 -31.56
C ILE A 11 -35.46 -44.34 -30.46
N LEU A 12 -36.77 -44.56 -30.29
CA LEU A 12 -37.56 -44.00 -29.18
C LEU A 12 -37.45 -44.77 -27.85
N GLN A 13 -36.84 -45.95 -27.82
CA GLN A 13 -36.65 -46.73 -26.57
C GLN A 13 -35.35 -46.43 -25.81
N VAL A 14 -34.43 -45.61 -26.36
CA VAL A 14 -33.13 -45.30 -25.72
C VAL A 14 -33.03 -43.84 -25.24
N LYS A 15 -33.95 -42.95 -25.64
CA LYS A 15 -33.96 -41.54 -25.22
C LYS A 15 -34.95 -41.19 -24.12
N MET A 16 -35.65 -42.18 -23.55
CA MET A 16 -36.64 -42.00 -22.48
C MET A 16 -36.29 -42.79 -21.22
N VAL A 17 -34.98 -42.96 -20.97
CA VAL A 17 -34.42 -43.63 -19.77
C VAL A 17 -33.48 -42.70 -18.98
N ILE A 18 -33.21 -41.48 -19.46
CA ILE A 18 -32.36 -40.51 -18.74
C ILE A 18 -33.06 -39.16 -18.67
N MET A 19 -34.27 -39.14 -18.10
CA MET A 19 -34.85 -37.96 -17.46
C MET A 19 -36.16 -38.37 -16.80
N LYS A 20 -36.23 -38.16 -15.48
CA LYS A 20 -37.39 -38.36 -14.59
C LYS A 20 -37.66 -39.81 -14.18
N SER A 21 -37.02 -40.25 -13.09
CA SER A 21 -37.70 -40.85 -11.92
C SER A 21 -36.70 -41.53 -10.98
N SER A 22 -35.82 -40.73 -10.36
CA SER A 22 -35.06 -41.16 -9.16
C SER A 22 -35.50 -40.33 -7.96
N SER A 23 -36.82 -40.13 -7.82
CA SER A 23 -37.46 -39.64 -6.60
C SER A 23 -37.67 -40.81 -5.64
N LEU A 24 -36.59 -41.52 -5.28
CA LEU A 24 -36.61 -42.57 -4.25
C LEU A 24 -35.20 -42.99 -3.83
N LEU A 25 -34.29 -42.03 -3.60
CA LEU A 25 -32.98 -42.33 -2.98
C LEU A 25 -32.36 -41.09 -2.29
N ILE A 26 -33.18 -40.26 -1.65
CA ILE A 26 -32.74 -39.16 -0.79
C ILE A 26 -33.49 -39.28 0.54
N LEU A 27 -33.18 -40.33 1.30
CA LEU A 27 -33.67 -40.49 2.68
C LEU A 27 -32.83 -41.47 3.51
N PHE A 28 -31.60 -41.76 3.08
CA PHE A 28 -30.70 -42.67 3.81
C PHE A 28 -29.26 -42.20 3.76
N PHE A 29 -29.02 -40.95 4.20
CA PHE A 29 -27.73 -40.50 4.77
C PHE A 29 -27.95 -39.21 5.61
N LEU A 30 -29.11 -39.13 6.28
CA LEU A 30 -29.33 -38.30 7.46
C LEU A 30 -29.59 -39.29 8.61
N ALA A 31 -28.93 -39.08 9.74
CA ALA A 31 -28.90 -39.94 10.93
C ALA A 31 -27.87 -41.09 10.88
N ILE A 32 -26.59 -40.74 11.03
CA ILE A 32 -25.67 -41.24 12.06
C ILE A 32 -24.55 -40.19 12.12
N MET A 33 -24.63 -39.28 13.08
CA MET A 33 -23.54 -38.51 13.71
C MET A 33 -24.21 -37.62 14.77
N SER A 34 -24.79 -38.24 15.78
CA SER A 34 -25.01 -37.62 17.09
C SER A 34 -23.98 -38.24 18.04
N ASN A 35 -23.37 -37.38 18.86
CA ASN A 35 -22.22 -37.65 19.75
C ASN A 35 -20.84 -37.75 19.09
N VAL A 36 -20.40 -36.65 18.49
CA VAL A 36 -19.05 -36.17 18.76
C VAL A 36 -19.23 -34.89 19.56
N GLY A 37 -18.66 -34.84 20.76
CA GLY A 37 -18.71 -33.63 21.58
C GLY A 37 -18.27 -32.43 20.76
N ALA A 38 -19.08 -31.38 20.74
CA ALA A 38 -18.67 -30.10 20.20
C ALA A 38 -17.50 -29.59 21.05
N THR A 39 -16.28 -29.99 20.70
CA THR A 39 -15.13 -29.17 21.00
C THR A 39 -15.42 -27.83 20.34
N ASN A 40 -15.44 -26.75 21.11
CA ASN A 40 -15.38 -25.37 20.60
C ASN A 40 -14.01 -25.13 19.93
N ALA A 41 -13.64 -26.00 18.98
CA ALA A 41 -12.48 -25.84 18.13
C ALA A 41 -12.94 -24.94 16.99
N THR A 42 -12.43 -23.71 16.96
CA THR A 42 -12.68 -22.84 15.83
C THR A 42 -12.00 -23.43 14.58
N PRO A 43 -12.48 -23.07 13.38
CA PRO A 43 -11.85 -23.53 12.13
C PRO A 43 -10.51 -22.85 11.82
N TYR A 44 -10.03 -21.93 12.68
CA TYR A 44 -8.90 -21.07 12.38
C TYR A 44 -7.74 -21.25 13.37
N PRO A 45 -6.48 -21.09 12.94
CA PRO A 45 -5.35 -21.05 13.87
C PRO A 45 -5.51 -19.94 14.92
N PRO A 46 -4.97 -20.08 16.15
CA PRO A 46 -5.19 -19.12 17.24
C PRO A 46 -4.88 -17.65 16.93
N LYS A 47 -3.92 -17.41 16.03
CA LYS A 47 -3.59 -16.07 15.55
C LYS A 47 -4.74 -15.45 14.74
N ILE A 48 -5.30 -16.22 13.83
CA ILE A 48 -6.42 -15.80 12.98
C ILE A 48 -7.68 -15.61 13.82
N GLU A 49 -7.92 -16.45 14.84
CA GLU A 49 -9.01 -16.21 15.80
C GLU A 49 -8.88 -14.85 16.50
N ARG A 50 -7.66 -14.53 16.98
CA ARG A 50 -7.39 -13.26 17.67
C ARG A 50 -7.65 -12.08 16.74
N LEU A 51 -7.16 -12.16 15.51
CA LEU A 51 -7.38 -11.15 14.46
C LEU A 51 -8.88 -10.97 14.15
N ILE A 52 -9.64 -12.06 14.03
CA ILE A 52 -11.09 -11.99 13.82
C ILE A 52 -11.77 -11.33 15.02
N LYS A 53 -11.37 -11.69 16.24
CA LYS A 53 -11.93 -11.13 17.46
C LYS A 53 -11.69 -9.62 17.55
N THR A 54 -10.44 -9.17 17.39
CA THR A 54 -10.10 -7.74 17.46
C THR A 54 -10.75 -6.94 16.34
N ALA A 55 -10.81 -7.49 15.12
CA ALA A 55 -11.52 -6.84 14.02
C ALA A 55 -13.02 -6.66 14.30
N ARG A 56 -13.68 -7.63 14.96
CA ARG A 56 -15.09 -7.51 15.35
C ARG A 56 -15.32 -6.46 16.43
N GLU A 57 -14.37 -6.26 17.35
CA GLU A 57 -14.42 -5.18 18.34
C GLU A 57 -14.43 -3.79 17.65
N ASP A 58 -13.81 -3.70 16.46
CA ASP A 58 -13.82 -2.53 15.59
C ASP A 58 -14.96 -2.51 14.55
N GLY A 59 -15.91 -3.46 14.64
CA GLY A 59 -17.06 -3.54 13.73
C GLY A 59 -16.78 -4.15 12.35
N ILE A 60 -15.64 -4.84 12.17
CA ILE A 60 -15.23 -5.47 10.92
C ILE A 60 -15.43 -6.99 11.03
N ASP A 61 -16.42 -7.55 10.32
CA ASP A 61 -16.64 -9.00 10.27
C ASP A 61 -15.81 -9.66 9.16
N LEU A 62 -14.52 -9.87 9.44
CA LEU A 62 -13.56 -10.36 8.44
C LEU A 62 -13.99 -11.65 7.71
N PRO A 63 -14.53 -12.70 8.37
CA PRO A 63 -14.96 -13.91 7.67
C PRO A 63 -16.05 -13.71 6.60
N SER A 64 -16.76 -12.57 6.61
CA SER A 64 -17.79 -12.26 5.61
C SER A 64 -17.22 -11.88 4.24
N PHE A 65 -15.94 -11.50 4.16
CA PHE A 65 -15.34 -11.04 2.91
C PHE A 65 -14.90 -12.21 2.02
N PRO A 66 -15.11 -12.12 0.69
CA PRO A 66 -14.76 -13.20 -0.24
C PRO A 66 -13.25 -13.48 -0.32
N PHE A 67 -12.41 -12.53 0.09
CA PHE A 67 -10.95 -12.64 0.10
C PHE A 67 -10.35 -13.06 1.46
N ALA A 68 -11.17 -13.20 2.51
CA ALA A 68 -10.68 -13.39 3.87
C ALA A 68 -9.93 -14.73 4.05
N SER A 69 -10.48 -15.83 3.50
CA SER A 69 -9.84 -17.15 3.59
C SER A 69 -8.43 -17.14 2.99
N ASP A 70 -8.27 -16.52 1.82
CA ASP A 70 -6.97 -16.40 1.15
C ASP A 70 -6.00 -15.53 1.95
N ALA A 71 -6.48 -14.44 2.54
CA ALA A 71 -5.68 -13.59 3.41
C ALA A 71 -5.23 -14.33 4.67
N PHE A 72 -6.13 -15.05 5.35
CA PHE A 72 -5.81 -15.84 6.54
C PHE A 72 -4.76 -16.92 6.26
N ASN A 73 -4.90 -17.61 5.13
CA ASN A 73 -3.92 -18.59 4.67
C ASN A 73 -2.57 -17.93 4.39
N SER A 74 -2.57 -16.75 3.74
CA SER A 74 -1.34 -16.01 3.44
C SER A 74 -0.62 -15.50 4.70
N ILE A 75 -1.36 -14.96 5.67
CA ILE A 75 -0.83 -14.55 6.98
C ILE A 75 -0.19 -15.74 7.69
N THR A 76 -0.88 -16.88 7.72
CA THR A 76 -0.39 -18.11 8.36
C THR A 76 0.88 -18.64 7.68
N ALA A 77 0.94 -18.57 6.35
CA ALA A 77 2.09 -19.03 5.57
C ALA A 77 3.35 -18.19 5.81
N ILE A 78 3.22 -16.87 5.98
CA ILE A 78 4.37 -16.00 6.31
C ILE A 78 5.00 -16.38 7.63
N SER A 79 4.19 -16.64 8.66
CA SER A 79 4.69 -17.05 9.98
C SER A 79 5.58 -18.31 9.92
N ALA A 80 5.34 -19.19 8.94
CA ALA A 80 6.08 -20.43 8.74
C ALA A 80 7.39 -20.26 7.93
N SER A 81 7.54 -19.14 7.23
CA SER A 81 8.72 -18.84 6.41
C SER A 81 9.83 -18.25 7.28
N LYS A 82 10.77 -19.08 7.76
CA LYS A 82 11.95 -18.59 8.54
C LYS A 82 13.30 -18.83 7.88
N ASN A 83 13.35 -19.50 6.74
CA ASN A 83 14.60 -19.88 6.11
C ASN A 83 14.88 -19.10 4.83
N SER A 84 15.77 -18.13 4.92
CA SER A 84 16.47 -17.60 3.75
C SER A 84 17.93 -17.30 4.11
N SER A 85 18.86 -18.10 3.59
CA SER A 85 20.30 -17.89 3.71
C SER A 85 20.73 -16.79 2.75
N HIS A 86 20.52 -15.52 3.12
CA HIS A 86 21.09 -14.38 2.42
C HIS A 86 22.11 -13.68 3.33
N SER A 87 23.28 -13.34 2.77
CA SER A 87 24.27 -12.54 3.48
C SER A 87 23.94 -11.06 3.35
N PHE A 88 23.92 -10.35 4.48
CA PHE A 88 23.69 -8.91 4.57
C PHE A 88 24.91 -8.18 5.14
N SER A 89 26.10 -8.80 5.12
CA SER A 89 27.31 -8.27 5.78
C SER A 89 27.73 -6.87 5.29
N ASN A 90 27.39 -6.54 4.04
CA ASN A 90 27.71 -5.25 3.42
C ASN A 90 26.48 -4.36 3.24
N ALA A 91 25.35 -4.74 3.84
CA ALA A 91 24.11 -3.99 3.74
C ALA A 91 24.07 -2.89 4.81
N SER A 92 23.86 -1.65 4.37
CA SER A 92 23.83 -0.48 5.25
C SER A 92 22.70 0.49 4.95
N ARG A 93 22.04 0.36 3.79
CA ARG A 93 21.03 1.31 3.31
C ARG A 93 19.68 1.08 3.98
N ILE A 94 18.90 2.14 4.12
CA ILE A 94 17.50 2.09 4.53
C ILE A 94 16.65 2.49 3.33
N ASP A 95 15.77 1.59 2.90
CA ASP A 95 14.85 1.81 1.79
C ASP A 95 13.49 2.25 2.35
N VAL A 96 13.13 3.52 2.18
CA VAL A 96 11.86 4.07 2.68
C VAL A 96 10.72 3.97 1.67
N HIS A 97 11.00 3.48 0.46
CA HIS A 97 10.01 3.32 -0.60
C HIS A 97 10.19 1.96 -1.25
N VAL A 98 9.53 0.98 -0.65
CA VAL A 98 9.50 -0.38 -1.16
C VAL A 98 8.13 -1.01 -0.89
N HIS A 99 7.72 -1.92 -1.76
CA HIS A 99 6.40 -2.51 -1.74
C HIS A 99 6.43 -4.01 -1.47
N VAL A 100 5.34 -4.48 -0.90
CA VAL A 100 5.01 -5.89 -0.76
C VAL A 100 3.73 -6.19 -1.50
N VAL A 101 3.67 -7.37 -2.11
CA VAL A 101 2.50 -7.79 -2.90
C VAL A 101 2.03 -9.15 -2.40
N PRO A 102 1.13 -9.18 -1.39
CA PRO A 102 0.51 -10.42 -0.96
C PRO A 102 -0.23 -11.09 -2.13
N ASP A 103 -0.09 -12.41 -2.29
CA ASP A 103 -0.70 -13.13 -3.43
C ASP A 103 -2.23 -12.98 -3.47
N PHE A 104 -2.90 -12.90 -2.32
CA PHE A 104 -4.35 -12.66 -2.28
C PHE A 104 -4.70 -11.26 -2.79
N PHE A 105 -3.91 -10.25 -2.46
CA PHE A 105 -4.09 -8.88 -2.94
C PHE A 105 -3.84 -8.79 -4.45
N ARG A 106 -2.78 -9.43 -4.94
CA ARG A 106 -2.49 -9.52 -6.38
C ARG A 106 -3.63 -10.14 -7.19
N ARG A 107 -4.34 -11.13 -6.65
CA ARG A 107 -5.51 -11.73 -7.31
C ARG A 107 -6.71 -10.76 -7.35
N LEU A 108 -6.88 -9.94 -6.31
CA LEU A 108 -7.91 -8.91 -6.27
C LEU A 108 -7.59 -7.75 -7.21
N VAL A 109 -6.31 -7.37 -7.30
CA VAL A 109 -5.80 -6.25 -8.10
C VAL A 109 -4.75 -6.79 -9.07
N PRO A 110 -5.15 -7.40 -10.20
CA PRO A 110 -4.21 -7.97 -11.17
C PRO A 110 -3.48 -6.92 -12.01
N ASP A 111 -3.98 -5.68 -12.05
CA ASP A 111 -3.43 -4.54 -12.77
C ASP A 111 -3.34 -3.33 -11.84
N ALA A 112 -2.21 -2.63 -11.87
CA ALA A 112 -1.97 -1.40 -11.14
C ALA A 112 -1.54 -0.30 -12.13
N ALA A 113 -2.48 0.57 -12.50
CA ALA A 113 -2.29 1.68 -13.44
C ALA A 113 -1.80 1.27 -14.83
N GLY A 114 -2.40 0.23 -15.40
CA GLY A 114 -2.10 -0.26 -16.74
C GLY A 114 -0.84 -1.12 -16.83
N ILE A 115 -0.28 -1.52 -15.69
CA ILE A 115 0.83 -2.45 -15.59
C ILE A 115 0.39 -3.68 -14.77
N PRO A 116 0.69 -4.91 -15.23
CA PRO A 116 0.40 -6.10 -14.46
C PRO A 116 1.02 -6.05 -13.07
N THR A 117 0.21 -6.27 -12.03
CA THR A 117 0.70 -6.30 -10.65
C THR A 117 1.77 -7.40 -10.52
N PRO A 118 2.99 -7.05 -10.06
CA PRO A 118 4.12 -7.97 -10.08
C PRO A 118 3.91 -9.13 -9.09
N SER A 119 4.52 -10.27 -9.39
CA SER A 119 4.67 -11.34 -8.38
C SER A 119 5.66 -10.88 -7.32
N TRP A 120 5.41 -11.23 -6.07
CA TRP A 120 6.33 -10.94 -4.98
C TRP A 120 6.51 -12.16 -4.08
N LYS A 121 7.75 -12.36 -3.61
CA LYS A 121 8.08 -13.38 -2.62
C LYS A 121 9.07 -12.78 -1.63
N VAL A 122 8.95 -13.18 -0.36
CA VAL A 122 9.87 -12.74 0.70
C VAL A 122 11.33 -13.04 0.32
N SER A 123 11.63 -14.24 -0.17
CA SER A 123 12.99 -14.62 -0.57
C SER A 123 13.56 -13.75 -1.70
N ALA A 124 12.73 -13.42 -2.71
CA ALA A 124 13.14 -12.54 -3.79
C ALA A 124 13.39 -11.10 -3.30
N HIS A 125 12.55 -10.61 -2.38
CA HIS A 125 12.75 -9.30 -1.76
C HIS A 125 14.03 -9.28 -0.92
N LEU A 126 14.27 -10.29 -0.07
CA LEU A 126 15.50 -10.38 0.73
C LEU A 126 16.76 -10.50 -0.15
N GLN A 127 16.68 -11.20 -1.29
CA GLN A 127 17.74 -11.22 -2.28
C GLN A 127 17.98 -9.84 -2.91
N ALA A 128 16.91 -9.13 -3.29
CA ALA A 128 17.00 -7.77 -3.80
C ALA A 128 17.64 -6.83 -2.77
N MET A 129 17.24 -6.91 -1.51
CA MET A 129 17.86 -6.15 -0.41
C MET A 129 19.37 -6.43 -0.30
N ALA A 130 19.78 -7.70 -0.32
CA ALA A 130 21.20 -8.06 -0.29
C ALA A 130 21.96 -7.48 -1.49
N ASN A 131 21.40 -7.60 -2.70
CA ASN A 131 22.01 -7.07 -3.93
C ASN A 131 22.13 -5.55 -3.92
N PHE A 132 21.10 -4.86 -3.43
CA PHE A 132 21.05 -3.40 -3.33
C PHE A 132 21.68 -2.87 -2.04
N LYS A 133 22.32 -3.72 -1.23
CA LYS A 133 22.94 -3.35 0.05
C LYS A 133 21.97 -2.67 1.03
N VAL A 134 20.68 -3.03 0.95
CA VAL A 134 19.63 -2.56 1.85
C VAL A 134 19.61 -3.44 3.09
N ALA A 135 19.81 -2.81 4.25
CA ALA A 135 19.77 -3.47 5.55
C ALA A 135 18.33 -3.60 6.06
N HIS A 136 17.51 -2.58 5.82
CA HIS A 136 16.15 -2.45 6.32
C HIS A 136 15.26 -1.74 5.30
N GLY A 137 14.01 -2.19 5.14
CA GLY A 137 13.02 -1.59 4.26
C GLY A 137 11.72 -1.24 4.98
N TYR A 138 11.19 -0.05 4.74
CA TYR A 138 9.85 0.35 5.18
C TYR A 138 8.85 -0.01 4.09
N VAL A 139 8.19 -1.16 4.26
CA VAL A 139 7.29 -1.70 3.26
C VAL A 139 5.92 -1.01 3.28
N SER A 140 5.32 -0.89 2.09
CA SER A 140 3.95 -0.42 1.91
C SER A 140 3.20 -1.29 0.88
N ILE A 141 1.88 -1.19 0.88
CA ILE A 141 1.07 -1.69 -0.25
C ILE A 141 0.96 -0.56 -1.27
N SER A 142 1.32 -0.85 -2.52
CA SER A 142 1.18 0.12 -3.63
C SER A 142 -0.29 0.36 -3.99
N LEU A 143 -0.55 1.27 -4.94
CA LEU A 143 -1.90 1.56 -5.40
C LEU A 143 -2.63 0.31 -5.94
N PRO A 144 -3.97 0.24 -5.82
CA PRO A 144 -4.87 1.18 -5.17
C PRO A 144 -4.97 1.00 -3.65
N GLY A 145 -4.12 0.17 -3.04
CA GLY A 145 -4.22 -0.18 -1.62
C GLY A 145 -5.60 -0.74 -1.26
N ALA A 146 -6.21 -0.22 -0.19
CA ALA A 146 -7.55 -0.61 0.20
C ALA A 146 -8.67 -0.06 -0.72
N ASN A 147 -8.39 0.95 -1.55
CA ASN A 147 -9.35 1.52 -2.51
C ASN A 147 -9.60 0.62 -3.73
N ALA A 148 -9.26 -0.67 -3.64
CA ALA A 148 -9.70 -1.69 -4.60
C ALA A 148 -11.23 -1.81 -4.69
N PHE A 149 -11.97 -1.29 -3.69
CA PHE A 149 -13.43 -1.28 -3.65
C PHE A 149 -13.98 0.15 -3.52
N PRO A 150 -13.82 1.00 -4.55
CA PRO A 150 -14.25 2.39 -4.48
C PRO A 150 -15.76 2.49 -4.21
N GLY A 151 -16.17 3.43 -3.35
CA GLY A 151 -17.55 3.60 -2.92
C GLY A 151 -18.06 2.56 -1.90
N ASN A 152 -17.23 1.61 -1.45
CA ASN A 152 -17.62 0.58 -0.48
C ASN A 152 -16.75 0.64 0.78
N GLU A 153 -17.22 1.37 1.79
CA GLU A 153 -16.55 1.54 3.09
C GLU A 153 -16.22 0.21 3.77
N VAL A 154 -17.21 -0.70 3.82
CA VAL A 154 -17.09 -1.97 4.56
C VAL A 154 -16.00 -2.85 3.97
N TYR A 155 -15.95 -2.97 2.63
CA TYR A 155 -14.91 -3.74 1.95
C TYR A 155 -13.54 -3.06 2.04
N THR A 156 -13.50 -1.73 1.92
CA THR A 156 -12.26 -0.96 2.04
C THR A 156 -11.64 -1.12 3.43
N ALA A 157 -12.44 -1.01 4.50
CA ALA A 157 -11.99 -1.21 5.87
C ALA A 157 -11.53 -2.66 6.12
N GLY A 158 -12.28 -3.65 5.65
CA GLY A 158 -11.92 -5.07 5.76
C GLY A 158 -10.61 -5.41 5.06
N LEU A 159 -10.39 -4.88 3.84
CA LEU A 159 -9.16 -5.10 3.10
C LEU A 159 -7.97 -4.39 3.78
N ALA A 160 -8.14 -3.14 4.25
CA ALA A 160 -7.11 -2.42 4.98
C ALA A 160 -6.62 -3.21 6.21
N ARG A 161 -7.55 -3.71 7.04
CA ARG A 161 -7.24 -4.54 8.21
C ARG A 161 -6.42 -5.77 7.85
N LEU A 162 -6.82 -6.52 6.82
CA LEU A 162 -6.10 -7.72 6.41
C LEU A 162 -4.70 -7.42 5.84
N LEU A 163 -4.54 -6.36 5.06
CA LEU A 163 -3.25 -5.93 4.54
C LEU A 163 -2.31 -5.49 5.68
N ASN A 164 -2.82 -4.74 6.65
CA ASN A 164 -2.05 -4.30 7.81
C ASN A 164 -1.63 -5.46 8.70
N GLU A 165 -2.53 -6.40 9.00
CA GLU A 165 -2.21 -7.61 9.77
C GLU A 165 -1.19 -8.49 9.04
N TRP A 166 -1.28 -8.59 7.71
CA TRP A 166 -0.31 -9.32 6.90
C TRP A 166 1.07 -8.66 6.94
N MET A 167 1.16 -7.33 6.81
CA MET A 167 2.44 -6.62 6.89
C MET A 167 3.02 -6.69 8.31
N ALA A 168 2.18 -6.58 9.34
CA ALA A 168 2.60 -6.78 10.72
C ALA A 168 3.16 -8.19 10.94
N GLU A 169 2.58 -9.21 10.30
CA GLU A 169 3.07 -10.57 10.37
C GLU A 169 4.42 -10.75 9.64
N LEU A 170 4.60 -10.10 8.49
CA LEU A 170 5.89 -10.04 7.81
C LEU A 170 6.97 -9.44 8.70
N VAL A 171 6.68 -8.31 9.34
CA VAL A 171 7.60 -7.62 10.25
C VAL A 171 7.92 -8.48 11.47
N ARG A 172 6.93 -9.12 12.11
CA ARG A 172 7.16 -10.05 13.23
C ARG A 172 8.05 -11.24 12.84
N THR A 173 7.95 -11.68 11.59
CA THR A 173 8.75 -12.81 11.07
C THR A 173 10.18 -12.38 10.73
N TYR A 174 10.37 -11.14 10.26
CA TYR A 174 11.65 -10.59 9.83
C TYR A 174 11.94 -9.20 10.44
N PRO A 175 12.02 -9.07 11.78
CA PRO A 175 12.05 -7.76 12.46
C PRO A 175 13.34 -6.96 12.21
N GLY A 176 14.44 -7.63 11.83
CA GLY A 176 15.68 -6.96 11.44
C GLY A 176 15.70 -6.46 9.99
N ARG A 177 14.63 -6.68 9.22
CA ARG A 177 14.59 -6.42 7.77
C ARG A 177 13.46 -5.49 7.35
N PHE A 178 12.31 -5.57 8.00
CA PHE A 178 11.14 -4.82 7.59
C PHE A 178 10.53 -4.04 8.75
N SER A 179 10.10 -2.83 8.42
CA SER A 179 9.09 -2.03 9.10
C SER A 179 7.97 -1.77 8.08
N PHE A 180 6.83 -1.22 8.48
CA PHE A 180 5.74 -0.98 7.53
C PHE A 180 4.95 0.30 7.77
N PHE A 181 4.39 0.83 6.68
CA PHE A 181 3.38 1.87 6.69
C PHE A 181 1.99 1.25 6.57
N ALA A 182 1.09 1.62 7.48
CA ALA A 182 -0.26 1.06 7.51
C ALA A 182 -1.14 1.62 6.38
N VAL A 183 -1.86 0.74 5.68
CA VAL A 183 -2.91 1.09 4.73
C VAL A 183 -4.10 1.66 5.48
N MET A 184 -4.56 2.84 5.07
CA MET A 184 -5.72 3.50 5.66
C MET A 184 -6.96 3.36 4.75
N PRO A 185 -8.15 3.04 5.29
CA PRO A 185 -9.40 2.98 4.52
C PRO A 185 -9.98 4.38 4.24
N LEU A 186 -9.18 5.26 3.67
CA LEU A 186 -9.66 6.55 3.15
C LEU A 186 -10.45 6.34 1.86
N PRO A 187 -11.43 7.19 1.52
CA PRO A 187 -11.78 8.47 2.17
C PRO A 187 -12.74 8.34 3.37
N TYR A 188 -12.94 7.13 3.91
CA TYR A 188 -13.88 6.87 5.01
C TYR A 188 -13.28 7.25 6.37
N THR A 189 -13.26 8.55 6.67
CA THR A 189 -12.55 9.15 7.82
C THR A 189 -12.78 8.44 9.17
N LYS A 190 -14.01 8.02 9.49
CA LYS A 190 -14.28 7.30 10.74
C LYS A 190 -13.60 5.94 10.79
N SER A 191 -13.77 5.14 9.74
CA SER A 191 -13.10 3.84 9.58
C SER A 191 -11.58 4.00 9.56
N ALA A 192 -11.06 5.06 8.95
CA ALA A 192 -9.63 5.35 8.93
C ALA A 192 -9.07 5.69 10.32
N ILE A 193 -9.81 6.42 11.16
CA ILE A 193 -9.39 6.70 12.54
C ILE A 193 -9.42 5.43 13.42
N ILE A 194 -10.37 4.52 13.19
CA ILE A 194 -10.40 3.22 13.87
C ILE A 194 -9.17 2.40 13.48
N GLU A 195 -8.92 2.27 12.17
CA GLU A 195 -7.78 1.50 11.68
C GLU A 195 -6.43 2.12 12.08
N LEU A 196 -6.33 3.45 12.09
CA LEU A 196 -5.16 4.18 12.59
C LEU A 196 -4.79 3.76 14.02
N LYS A 197 -5.78 3.69 14.93
CA LYS A 197 -5.57 3.28 16.32
C LYS A 197 -5.08 1.84 16.42
N HIS A 198 -5.65 0.94 15.61
CA HIS A 198 -5.22 -0.45 15.58
C HIS A 198 -3.80 -0.59 15.03
N ALA A 199 -3.52 0.05 13.89
CA ALA A 199 -2.25 -0.13 13.20
C ALA A 199 -1.06 0.47 13.97
N LEU A 200 -1.19 1.70 14.47
CA LEU A 200 -0.12 2.32 15.26
C LEU A 200 -0.06 1.77 16.70
N GLY A 201 -1.22 1.51 17.32
CA GLY A 201 -1.29 1.09 18.72
C GLY A 201 -1.07 -0.40 18.98
N SER A 202 -1.57 -1.27 18.09
CA SER A 202 -1.56 -2.72 18.28
C SER A 202 -0.58 -3.45 17.36
N LEU A 203 -0.35 -2.91 16.15
CA LEU A 203 0.50 -3.55 15.14
C LEU A 203 1.90 -2.96 15.05
N ASN A 204 2.18 -1.86 15.76
CA ASN A 204 3.46 -1.15 15.73
C ASN A 204 3.86 -0.70 14.32
N ALA A 205 2.89 -0.25 13.51
CA ALA A 205 3.19 0.40 12.24
C ALA A 205 4.04 1.66 12.48
N ARG A 206 4.98 1.95 11.58
CA ARG A 206 5.91 3.11 11.69
C ARG A 206 5.36 4.40 11.09
N GLY A 207 4.09 4.36 10.72
CA GLY A 207 3.40 5.43 10.05
C GLY A 207 2.23 4.88 9.23
N VAL A 208 1.66 5.75 8.40
CA VAL A 208 0.57 5.42 7.49
C VAL A 208 0.99 5.65 6.04
N GLY A 209 0.54 4.75 5.17
CA GLY A 209 0.67 4.89 3.72
C GLY A 209 -0.60 5.49 3.16
N LEU A 210 -0.50 6.69 2.59
CA LEU A 210 -1.57 7.36 1.88
C LEU A 210 -1.29 7.37 0.39
N LEU A 211 -2.36 7.47 -0.39
CA LEU A 211 -2.28 7.75 -1.81
C LEU A 211 -2.43 9.25 -2.06
N THR A 212 -1.92 9.74 -3.19
CA THR A 212 -2.09 11.15 -3.61
C THR A 212 -3.56 11.57 -3.74
N ASN A 213 -4.45 10.61 -3.99
CA ASN A 213 -5.88 10.76 -3.82
C ASN A 213 -6.52 9.42 -3.42
N HIS A 214 -7.64 9.49 -2.69
CA HIS A 214 -8.49 8.35 -2.37
C HIS A 214 -9.88 8.59 -2.99
N GLU A 215 -10.20 7.88 -4.06
CA GLU A 215 -11.45 8.08 -4.83
C GLU A 215 -11.61 9.53 -5.35
N GLY A 216 -10.52 10.13 -5.82
CA GLY A 216 -10.48 11.52 -6.28
C GLY A 216 -10.49 12.57 -5.15
N ILE A 217 -10.48 12.15 -3.89
CA ILE A 217 -10.36 13.05 -2.72
C ILE A 217 -8.88 13.15 -2.33
N TYR A 218 -8.31 14.34 -2.48
CA TYR A 218 -6.92 14.61 -2.16
C TYR A 218 -6.70 14.81 -0.64
N PRO A 219 -5.48 14.56 -0.12
CA PRO A 219 -5.19 14.63 1.31
C PRO A 219 -5.52 15.98 2.00
N GLY A 220 -5.42 17.10 1.32
CA GLY A 220 -5.79 18.42 1.86
C GLY A 220 -7.30 18.69 1.88
N ASN A 221 -8.14 17.78 1.39
CA ASN A 221 -9.57 17.95 1.41
C ASN A 221 -10.11 18.10 2.85
N PRO A 222 -11.00 19.07 3.14
CA PRO A 222 -11.52 19.31 4.48
C PRO A 222 -12.18 18.10 5.16
N SER A 223 -12.73 17.16 4.38
CA SER A 223 -13.31 15.91 4.92
C SER A 223 -12.29 15.00 5.63
N LEU A 224 -11.00 15.17 5.33
CA LEU A 224 -9.90 14.40 5.91
C LEU A 224 -9.25 15.11 7.11
N LYS A 225 -9.68 16.33 7.45
CA LYS A 225 -9.10 17.11 8.56
C LYS A 225 -9.15 16.35 9.90
N LEU A 226 -10.24 15.64 10.17
CA LEU A 226 -10.37 14.85 11.41
C LEU A 226 -9.42 13.64 11.44
N PHE A 227 -9.10 13.07 10.28
CA PHE A 227 -8.10 12.01 10.19
C PHE A 227 -6.70 12.56 10.52
N PHE A 228 -6.30 13.68 9.92
CA PHE A 228 -5.01 14.31 10.25
C PHE A 228 -4.92 14.79 11.68
N SER A 229 -6.01 15.33 12.25
CA SER A 229 -6.06 15.66 13.69
C SER A 229 -5.83 14.42 14.55
N ALA A 230 -6.53 13.31 14.27
CA ALA A 230 -6.36 12.08 15.03
C ALA A 230 -4.93 11.51 14.91
N LEU A 231 -4.32 11.57 13.73
CA LEU A 231 -2.93 11.15 13.51
C LEU A 231 -1.95 12.04 14.28
N ASN A 232 -2.11 13.35 14.20
CA ASN A 232 -1.30 14.32 14.94
C ASN A 232 -1.35 14.09 16.45
N ASP A 233 -2.53 13.74 16.98
CA ASP A 233 -2.76 13.56 18.42
C ASP A 233 -2.41 12.13 18.89
N THR A 234 -1.98 11.24 17.99
CA THR A 234 -1.61 9.88 18.35
C THR A 234 -0.30 9.88 19.16
N LYS A 235 -0.31 9.19 20.30
CA LYS A 235 0.86 9.05 21.18
C LYS A 235 2.01 8.33 20.47
N GLY A 236 3.24 8.62 20.90
CA GLY A 236 4.44 8.03 20.31
C GLY A 236 4.83 8.62 18.95
N GLY A 237 4.19 9.73 18.54
CA GLY A 237 4.61 10.49 17.38
C GLY A 237 5.89 11.32 17.63
N PRO A 238 6.43 11.98 16.60
CA PRO A 238 5.80 12.20 15.30
C PRO A 238 5.67 10.92 14.47
N HIS A 239 4.51 10.72 13.84
CA HIS A 239 4.25 9.59 12.94
C HIS A 239 4.52 9.99 11.50
N VAL A 240 4.97 9.03 10.68
CA VAL A 240 5.26 9.28 9.26
C VAL A 240 4.01 9.05 8.40
N VAL A 241 3.74 9.98 7.49
CA VAL A 241 2.81 9.85 6.38
C VAL A 241 3.62 9.63 5.11
N PHE A 242 3.69 8.39 4.65
CA PHE A 242 4.27 8.04 3.35
C PHE A 242 3.20 8.27 2.27
N VAL A 243 3.46 9.14 1.29
CA VAL A 243 2.50 9.52 0.25
C VAL A 243 2.95 8.97 -1.10
N HIS A 244 2.27 7.92 -1.55
CA HIS A 244 2.51 7.26 -2.83
C HIS A 244 1.53 7.75 -3.91
N PRO A 245 1.93 7.87 -5.19
CA PRO A 245 1.01 8.26 -6.25
C PRO A 245 -0.11 7.24 -6.48
N ALA A 246 -1.27 7.75 -6.86
CA ALA A 246 -2.39 7.00 -7.39
C ALA A 246 -2.68 7.37 -8.84
N ILE A 247 -3.58 6.61 -9.48
CA ILE A 247 -4.20 7.03 -10.73
C ILE A 247 -4.94 8.36 -10.48
N PRO A 248 -4.79 9.37 -11.35
CA PRO A 248 -5.52 10.62 -11.21
C PRO A 248 -7.00 10.37 -11.50
N TYR A 249 -7.88 10.81 -10.61
CA TYR A 249 -9.33 10.69 -10.79
C TYR A 249 -10.02 12.06 -10.74
N LEU A 250 -10.94 12.28 -11.68
CA LEU A 250 -12.00 13.28 -11.55
C LEU A 250 -13.20 12.65 -10.87
N ARG A 251 -13.74 13.33 -9.86
CA ARG A 251 -14.94 12.91 -9.16
C ARG A 251 -16.16 13.66 -9.72
N GLY A 252 -17.07 12.91 -10.35
CA GLY A 252 -18.34 13.42 -10.84
C GLY A 252 -19.27 13.84 -9.71
N SER A 253 -20.23 14.71 -10.00
CA SER A 253 -21.23 15.19 -9.02
C SER A 253 -22.10 14.08 -8.44
N ASN A 254 -22.28 12.98 -9.18
CA ASN A 254 -22.98 11.77 -8.75
C ASN A 254 -22.08 10.76 -8.03
N GLY A 255 -20.81 11.11 -7.75
CA GLY A 255 -19.83 10.22 -7.13
C GLY A 255 -19.12 9.27 -8.09
N SER A 256 -19.34 9.37 -9.41
CA SER A 256 -18.57 8.58 -10.38
C SER A 256 -17.10 8.97 -10.36
N LEU A 257 -16.22 8.00 -10.61
CA LEU A 257 -14.78 8.21 -10.78
C LEU A 257 -14.46 8.09 -12.26
N ILE A 258 -13.83 9.13 -12.81
CA ILE A 258 -13.37 9.17 -14.19
C ILE A 258 -11.84 9.27 -14.12
N GLU A 259 -11.14 8.27 -14.66
CA GLU A 259 -9.69 8.33 -14.78
C GLU A 259 -9.28 9.54 -15.62
N ALA A 260 -8.34 10.31 -15.10
CA ALA A 260 -7.95 11.61 -15.61
C ALA A 260 -6.57 11.59 -16.27
N ASN A 261 -6.18 10.45 -16.85
CA ASN A 261 -5.01 10.34 -17.71
C ASN A 261 -5.44 10.63 -19.17
N PRO A 262 -5.09 11.79 -19.73
CA PRO A 262 -5.52 12.16 -21.08
C PRO A 262 -4.63 11.57 -22.18
N THR A 263 -3.76 10.61 -21.86
CA THR A 263 -2.68 10.16 -22.74
C THR A 263 -2.71 8.64 -23.00
N VAL A 264 -1.86 8.19 -23.93
CA VAL A 264 -1.78 6.78 -24.35
C VAL A 264 -0.79 5.94 -23.53
N TYR A 265 0.02 6.58 -22.68
CA TYR A 265 1.00 5.88 -21.85
C TYR A 265 0.42 5.57 -20.46
N PRO A 266 0.93 4.52 -19.78
CA PRO A 266 0.52 4.20 -18.41
C PRO A 266 0.75 5.37 -17.44
N SER A 267 -0.12 5.54 -16.44
CA SER A 267 -0.09 6.69 -15.51
C SER A 267 1.26 6.84 -14.78
N GLY A 268 1.96 5.73 -14.55
CA GLY A 268 3.26 5.72 -13.89
C GLY A 268 4.37 6.50 -14.60
N LEU A 269 4.22 6.76 -15.91
CA LEU A 269 5.26 7.46 -16.68
C LEU A 269 5.28 8.98 -16.40
N VAL A 270 4.11 9.59 -16.19
CA VAL A 270 3.99 11.05 -16.09
C VAL A 270 2.97 11.46 -15.03
N GLU A 271 1.78 10.89 -15.04
CA GLU A 271 0.68 11.31 -14.16
C GLU A 271 1.01 11.16 -12.68
N PHE A 272 1.75 10.12 -12.28
CA PHE A 272 2.20 9.93 -10.89
C PHE A 272 3.05 11.10 -10.36
N TYR A 273 3.85 11.73 -11.22
CA TYR A 273 4.67 12.88 -10.84
C TYR A 273 3.80 14.12 -10.62
N PHE A 274 2.79 14.34 -11.46
CA PHE A 274 1.83 15.43 -11.29
C PHE A 274 0.91 15.21 -10.09
N GLU A 275 0.45 13.99 -9.86
CA GLU A 275 -0.33 13.58 -8.69
C GLU A 275 0.42 13.88 -7.38
N THR A 276 1.69 13.51 -7.31
CA THR A 276 2.54 13.78 -6.14
C THR A 276 2.67 15.28 -5.89
N ALA A 277 2.94 16.06 -6.95
CA ALA A 277 3.00 17.52 -6.85
C ALA A 277 1.67 18.11 -6.36
N ARG A 278 0.55 17.61 -6.88
CA ARG A 278 -0.80 18.05 -6.49
C ARG A 278 -1.08 17.74 -5.02
N ALA A 279 -0.71 16.56 -4.52
CA ALA A 279 -0.88 16.20 -3.12
C ALA A 279 -0.06 17.09 -2.17
N ILE A 280 1.21 17.38 -2.51
CA ILE A 280 2.05 18.31 -1.73
C ILE A 280 1.38 19.69 -1.68
N MET A 281 1.02 20.24 -2.85
CA MET A 281 0.38 21.56 -2.95
C MET A 281 -0.98 21.61 -2.23
N ASP A 282 -1.77 20.56 -2.30
CA ASP A 282 -3.09 20.48 -1.65
C ASP A 282 -2.95 20.46 -0.11
N LEU A 283 -1.99 19.70 0.43
CA LEU A 283 -1.67 19.71 1.86
C LEU A 283 -1.12 21.06 2.34
N THR A 284 -0.38 21.77 1.48
CA THR A 284 0.11 23.13 1.76
C THR A 284 -1.03 24.16 1.73
N ALA A 285 -1.83 24.20 0.67
CA ALA A 285 -2.94 25.17 0.52
C ALA A 285 -4.01 25.00 1.60
N SER A 286 -4.30 23.75 1.99
CA SER A 286 -5.23 23.43 3.08
C SER A 286 -4.67 23.72 4.47
N GLN A 287 -3.40 24.12 4.57
CA GLN A 287 -2.66 24.31 5.83
C GLN A 287 -2.60 23.03 6.69
N THR A 288 -2.80 21.86 6.07
CA THR A 288 -2.64 20.57 6.76
C THR A 288 -1.20 20.41 7.23
N LEU A 289 -0.23 20.72 6.35
CA LEU A 289 1.19 20.70 6.72
C LEU A 289 1.51 21.63 7.88
N THR A 290 0.96 22.85 7.88
CA THR A 290 1.33 23.89 8.86
C THR A 290 0.58 23.77 10.18
N ASN A 291 -0.62 23.17 10.20
CA ASN A 291 -1.45 23.05 11.41
C ASN A 291 -1.20 21.74 12.17
N PHE A 292 -0.85 20.66 11.49
CA PHE A 292 -0.61 19.35 12.12
C PHE A 292 0.90 19.08 12.17
N THR A 293 1.55 19.63 13.19
CA THR A 293 3.02 19.69 13.28
C THR A 293 3.67 18.45 13.88
N ASN A 294 2.90 17.55 14.50
CA ASN A 294 3.36 16.26 15.02
C ASN A 294 3.29 15.13 13.96
N ILE A 295 3.45 15.51 12.69
CA ILE A 295 3.45 14.61 11.54
C ILE A 295 4.66 14.93 10.67
N ARG A 296 5.34 13.88 10.23
CA ARG A 296 6.39 13.92 9.21
C ARG A 296 5.86 13.31 7.92
N TYR A 297 6.25 13.85 6.78
CA TYR A 297 5.78 13.39 5.47
C TYR A 297 6.96 12.83 4.66
N GLY A 298 6.76 11.69 4.01
CA GLY A 298 7.66 11.15 3.01
C GLY A 298 6.95 11.15 1.66
N PHE A 299 7.35 12.05 0.76
CA PHE A 299 6.83 12.07 -0.62
C PHE A 299 7.74 11.29 -1.55
N THR A 300 7.11 10.59 -2.47
CA THR A 300 7.82 9.68 -3.34
C THR A 300 8.36 10.33 -4.60
N HIS A 301 9.29 9.63 -5.25
CA HIS A 301 9.82 9.96 -6.57
C HIS A 301 10.37 11.39 -6.62
N GLY A 302 11.11 11.80 -5.60
CA GLY A 302 11.70 13.14 -5.51
C GLY A 302 10.68 14.28 -5.50
N GLY A 303 9.46 14.04 -5.00
CA GLY A 303 8.35 15.01 -5.00
C GLY A 303 7.63 15.14 -6.33
N GLY A 304 7.88 14.22 -7.28
CA GLY A 304 7.27 14.26 -8.60
C GLY A 304 7.57 15.55 -9.37
N ALA A 305 6.54 16.22 -9.88
CA ALA A 305 6.66 17.48 -10.61
C ALA A 305 6.76 18.71 -9.70
N PHE A 306 6.67 18.54 -8.37
CA PHE A 306 6.70 19.63 -7.40
C PHE A 306 7.91 20.58 -7.56
N PRO A 307 9.15 20.09 -7.75
CA PRO A 307 10.33 20.95 -7.81
C PRO A 307 10.26 21.98 -8.95
N SER A 308 9.54 21.68 -10.03
CA SER A 308 9.41 22.58 -11.18
C SER A 308 8.28 23.61 -11.04
N ILE A 309 7.35 23.41 -10.10
CA ILE A 309 6.13 24.24 -9.98
C ILE A 309 6.01 24.96 -8.63
N GLU A 310 6.79 24.56 -7.62
CA GLU A 310 6.76 25.09 -6.26
C GLU A 310 6.69 26.62 -6.23
N ASP A 311 7.62 27.28 -6.92
CA ASP A 311 7.75 28.73 -6.92
C ASP A 311 6.49 29.44 -7.44
N ARG A 312 5.90 28.91 -8.52
CA ARG A 312 4.65 29.44 -9.08
C ARG A 312 3.50 29.29 -8.07
N PHE A 313 3.44 28.13 -7.43
CA PHE A 313 2.41 27.81 -6.47
C PHE A 313 2.53 28.67 -5.20
N LEU A 314 3.67 28.66 -4.50
CA LEU A 314 3.86 29.39 -3.26
C LEU A 314 3.72 30.91 -3.43
N LYS A 315 4.16 31.49 -4.56
CA LYS A 315 3.93 32.92 -4.85
C LYS A 315 2.44 33.27 -4.98
N SER A 316 1.60 32.30 -5.35
CA SER A 316 0.13 32.45 -5.38
C SER A 316 -0.49 32.30 -3.98
N PHE A 317 0.24 31.72 -3.03
CA PHE A 317 -0.12 31.53 -1.62
C PHE A 317 0.88 32.22 -0.68
N GLY A 318 1.29 33.46 -1.00
CA GLY A 318 2.44 34.12 -0.35
C GLY A 318 2.36 34.22 1.17
N ALA A 319 1.16 34.29 1.75
CA ALA A 319 0.98 34.27 3.22
C ALA A 319 1.39 32.94 3.88
N LEU A 320 1.43 31.85 3.12
CA LEU A 320 1.83 30.51 3.59
C LEU A 320 3.30 30.20 3.28
N GLU A 321 3.98 30.98 2.43
CA GLU A 321 5.29 30.62 1.88
C GLU A 321 6.32 30.31 2.99
N GLY A 322 6.43 31.18 3.99
CA GLY A 322 7.39 30.99 5.08
C GLY A 322 7.14 29.70 5.88
N ALA A 323 5.90 29.50 6.33
CA ALA A 323 5.52 28.32 7.11
C ALA A 323 5.59 27.02 6.28
N ALA A 324 5.27 27.09 4.98
CA ALA A 324 5.40 25.95 4.07
C ALA A 324 6.88 25.55 3.90
N LYS A 325 7.77 26.52 3.63
CA LYS A 325 9.21 26.26 3.50
C LYS A 325 9.83 25.75 4.80
N GLU A 326 9.40 26.24 5.96
CA GLU A 326 9.80 25.69 7.25
C GLU A 326 9.40 24.22 7.38
N ALA A 327 8.16 23.87 7.01
CA ALA A 327 7.71 22.48 7.00
C ALA A 327 8.51 21.63 6.01
N TYR A 328 8.78 22.13 4.79
CA TYR A 328 9.57 21.42 3.79
C TYR A 328 10.99 21.11 4.27
N ASN A 329 11.57 22.01 5.06
CA ASN A 329 12.95 21.89 5.51
C ASN A 329 13.12 21.02 6.76
N SER A 330 12.04 20.72 7.49
CA SER A 330 12.12 20.08 8.81
C SER A 330 11.19 18.87 9.00
N ARG A 331 10.14 18.75 8.19
CA ARG A 331 9.08 17.74 8.37
C ARG A 331 8.65 17.05 7.07
N VAL A 332 9.26 17.36 5.93
CA VAL A 332 8.93 16.75 4.64
C VAL A 332 10.17 16.19 3.97
N TRP A 333 10.21 14.88 3.78
CA TRP A 333 11.28 14.16 3.12
C TRP A 333 10.86 13.74 1.71
N PHE A 334 11.85 13.60 0.83
CA PHE A 334 11.69 13.19 -0.55
C PHE A 334 12.60 11.99 -0.84
N ASP A 335 12.05 10.90 -1.35
CA ASP A 335 12.85 9.72 -1.65
C ASP A 335 13.57 9.78 -3.01
N SER A 336 14.41 8.78 -3.27
CA SER A 336 15.18 8.61 -4.49
C SER A 336 14.57 7.65 -5.51
N ALA A 337 13.33 7.18 -5.31
CA ALA A 337 12.74 6.18 -6.20
C ALA A 337 12.61 6.71 -7.63
N GLY A 338 12.97 5.89 -8.62
CA GLY A 338 12.97 6.29 -10.03
C GLY A 338 14.17 7.15 -10.46
N PRO A 339 14.15 7.76 -11.66
CA PRO A 339 15.27 8.51 -12.24
C PRO A 339 15.34 9.96 -11.73
N THR A 340 15.37 10.17 -10.41
CA THR A 340 15.21 11.51 -9.79
C THR A 340 16.53 12.28 -9.65
N TYR A 341 17.66 11.60 -9.39
CA TYR A 341 18.94 12.24 -9.06
C TYR A 341 19.72 12.81 -10.28
N PHE A 342 19.24 12.62 -11.51
CA PHE A 342 19.88 13.20 -12.68
C PHE A 342 19.74 14.73 -12.71
N ASN A 343 18.51 15.23 -12.61
CA ASN A 343 18.20 16.66 -12.66
C ASN A 343 17.11 17.12 -11.69
N GLN A 344 16.13 16.27 -11.37
CA GLN A 344 14.95 16.68 -10.61
C GLN A 344 15.29 17.13 -9.18
N ILE A 345 16.12 16.37 -8.46
CA ILE A 345 16.52 16.71 -7.07
C ILE A 345 17.25 18.06 -6.97
N LYS A 346 17.96 18.49 -8.03
CA LYS A 346 18.60 19.82 -8.06
C LYS A 346 17.56 20.95 -7.95
N GLY A 347 16.33 20.73 -8.42
CA GLY A 347 15.23 21.67 -8.26
C GLY A 347 14.83 21.86 -6.80
N LEU A 348 14.71 20.77 -6.04
CA LEU A 348 14.42 20.82 -4.59
C LEU A 348 15.54 21.53 -3.82
N LEU A 349 16.79 21.19 -4.10
CA LEU A 349 17.94 21.86 -3.49
C LEU A 349 17.96 23.35 -3.83
N GLY A 350 17.63 23.70 -5.09
CA GLY A 350 17.53 25.07 -5.56
C GLY A 350 16.39 25.87 -4.93
N SER A 351 15.30 25.22 -4.50
CA SER A 351 14.19 25.87 -3.79
C SER A 351 14.43 26.01 -2.28
N GLY A 352 15.54 25.46 -1.77
CA GLY A 352 15.98 25.60 -0.40
C GLY A 352 15.69 24.40 0.51
N VAL A 353 15.21 23.28 -0.05
CA VAL A 353 15.10 22.01 0.67
C VAL A 353 16.52 21.47 0.94
N PRO A 354 16.90 21.22 2.20
CA PRO A 354 18.25 20.77 2.51
C PRO A 354 18.44 19.29 2.16
N ALA A 355 19.68 18.89 1.89
CA ALA A 355 20.02 17.50 1.59
C ALA A 355 19.65 16.51 2.73
N SER A 356 19.45 17.00 3.97
CA SER A 356 18.96 16.21 5.11
C SER A 356 17.50 15.75 4.97
N GLN A 357 16.75 16.34 4.03
CA GLN A 357 15.37 15.93 3.70
C GLN A 357 15.31 14.95 2.52
N LEU A 358 16.45 14.44 2.04
CA LEU A 358 16.51 13.47 0.96
C LEU A 358 16.72 12.05 1.51
N THR A 359 15.94 11.08 1.06
CA THR A 359 16.02 9.69 1.53
C THR A 359 16.18 8.71 0.38
N PHE A 360 16.60 7.49 0.69
CA PHE A 360 16.75 6.43 -0.29
C PHE A 360 15.46 5.60 -0.45
N GLY A 361 15.06 5.36 -1.68
CA GLY A 361 13.88 4.59 -2.06
C GLY A 361 14.13 3.82 -3.36
N THR A 362 13.59 2.60 -3.50
CA THR A 362 13.77 1.79 -4.73
C THR A 362 12.53 1.64 -5.60
N ASP A 363 11.33 1.70 -5.02
CA ASP A 363 10.05 1.31 -5.67
C ASP A 363 10.08 -0.15 -6.15
N PHE A 364 10.80 -1.01 -5.42
CA PHE A 364 10.76 -2.46 -5.65
C PHE A 364 9.41 -3.04 -5.19
N PRO A 365 8.77 -3.98 -5.91
CA PRO A 365 9.19 -4.62 -7.17
C PRO A 365 8.54 -3.99 -8.42
N TYR A 366 7.93 -2.81 -8.34
CA TYR A 366 7.15 -2.23 -9.44
C TYR A 366 8.05 -1.55 -10.49
N ALA A 367 9.15 -0.94 -10.07
CA ALA A 367 10.10 -0.37 -11.02
C ALA A 367 10.68 -1.47 -11.95
N PRO A 368 10.87 -1.21 -13.25
CA PRO A 368 11.46 -2.21 -14.15
C PRO A 368 12.88 -2.60 -13.73
N ALA A 369 13.19 -3.90 -13.67
CA ALA A 369 14.47 -4.40 -13.15
C ALA A 369 15.75 -3.68 -13.65
N PRO A 370 15.87 -3.23 -14.92
CA PRO A 370 17.05 -2.50 -15.40
C PRO A 370 17.28 -1.13 -14.76
N ILE A 371 16.28 -0.54 -14.08
CA ILE A 371 16.38 0.83 -13.55
C ILE A 371 17.04 0.92 -12.17
N TYR A 372 16.97 -0.15 -11.35
CA TYR A 372 17.43 -0.09 -9.96
C TYR A 372 18.91 0.26 -9.83
N GLY A 373 19.78 -0.42 -10.58
CA GLY A 373 21.23 -0.16 -10.57
C GLY A 373 21.58 1.27 -10.98
N PRO A 374 21.13 1.76 -12.16
CA PRO A 374 21.32 3.14 -12.58
C PRO A 374 20.77 4.18 -11.60
N SER A 375 19.58 3.98 -11.02
CA SER A 375 19.02 4.92 -10.02
C SER A 375 19.87 5.00 -8.75
N ILE A 376 20.31 3.85 -8.23
CA ILE A 376 21.24 3.82 -7.07
C ILE A 376 22.56 4.52 -7.42
N ALA A 377 23.14 4.20 -8.57
CA ALA A 377 24.38 4.81 -9.02
C ALA A 377 24.26 6.32 -9.26
N ALA A 378 23.08 6.82 -9.64
CA ALA A 378 22.84 8.24 -9.78
C ALA A 378 22.94 8.99 -8.44
N VAL A 379 22.50 8.38 -7.33
CA VAL A 379 22.71 8.92 -5.98
C VAL A 379 24.20 8.89 -5.60
N GLU A 380 24.88 7.76 -5.83
CA GLU A 380 26.31 7.59 -5.54
C GLU A 380 27.21 8.58 -6.29
N ASN A 381 26.83 8.93 -7.52
CA ASN A 381 27.58 9.81 -8.41
C ASN A 381 27.05 11.24 -8.46
N ALA A 382 26.12 11.62 -7.56
CA ALA A 382 25.53 12.95 -7.52
C ALA A 382 26.59 14.01 -7.16
N SER A 383 27.20 14.64 -8.17
CA SER A 383 28.32 15.58 -8.00
C SER A 383 27.93 16.89 -7.28
N PHE A 384 26.63 17.16 -7.14
CA PHE A 384 26.09 18.32 -6.42
C PHE A 384 25.86 18.04 -4.93
N LEU A 385 26.16 16.82 -4.47
CA LEU A 385 26.18 16.45 -3.06
C LEU A 385 27.62 16.14 -2.62
N THR A 386 27.93 16.48 -1.38
CA THR A 386 29.14 16.02 -0.70
C THR A 386 29.08 14.51 -0.42
N ASP A 387 30.22 13.87 -0.17
CA ASP A 387 30.23 12.44 0.19
C ASP A 387 29.50 12.15 1.50
N ALA A 388 29.45 13.11 2.42
CA ALA A 388 28.67 13.00 3.64
C ALA A 388 27.16 12.98 3.35
N GLU A 389 26.68 13.92 2.51
CA GLU A 389 25.27 13.99 2.12
C GLU A 389 24.83 12.75 1.34
N LYS A 390 25.67 12.23 0.41
CA LYS A 390 25.37 10.98 -0.30
C LYS A 390 25.20 9.80 0.65
N ARG A 391 26.07 9.68 1.67
CA ARG A 391 25.92 8.64 2.71
C ARG A 391 24.65 8.83 3.53
N ALA A 392 24.33 10.08 3.87
CA ALA A 392 23.14 10.42 4.64
C ALA A 392 21.85 10.07 3.90
N VAL A 393 21.77 10.31 2.58
CA VAL A 393 20.63 9.88 1.73
C VAL A 393 20.36 8.39 1.88
N PHE A 394 21.42 7.58 1.87
CA PHE A 394 21.28 6.12 1.96
C PHE A 394 20.86 5.61 3.34
N ARG A 395 20.99 6.41 4.40
CA ARG A 395 20.76 5.93 5.77
C ARG A 395 20.37 7.04 6.73
N ASP A 396 21.31 7.91 7.10
CA ASP A 396 21.20 8.83 8.25
C ASP A 396 19.96 9.73 8.19
N ASN A 397 19.53 10.14 6.99
CA ASN A 397 18.33 10.95 6.81
C ASN A 397 17.04 10.16 7.09
N ALA A 398 17.01 8.87 6.74
CA ALA A 398 15.92 7.98 7.13
C ALA A 398 15.96 7.70 8.64
N GLU A 399 17.15 7.57 9.23
CA GLU A 399 17.30 7.49 10.69
C GLU A 399 16.66 8.69 11.39
N HIS A 400 16.89 9.90 10.87
CA HIS A 400 16.25 11.11 11.39
C HIS A 400 14.73 11.15 11.15
N LEU A 401 14.24 10.71 9.98
CA LEU A 401 12.81 10.64 9.68
C LEU A 401 12.03 9.80 10.72
N PHE A 402 12.67 8.75 11.26
CA PHE A 402 12.07 7.83 12.24
C PHE A 402 12.64 7.94 13.66
N ASP A 403 13.33 9.05 14.00
CA ASP A 403 13.97 9.26 15.32
C ASP A 403 14.88 8.10 15.78
N GLY A 404 15.53 7.41 14.84
CA GLY A 404 16.41 6.28 15.10
C GLY A 404 15.70 4.96 15.45
N ASP A 405 14.37 4.91 15.36
CA ASP A 405 13.58 3.73 15.67
C ASP A 405 13.30 2.88 14.41
N PHE A 406 14.07 1.81 14.25
CA PHE A 406 14.01 0.89 13.09
C PHE A 406 13.33 -0.45 13.39
N HIS A 407 12.94 -0.73 14.64
CA HIS A 407 12.68 -2.12 15.08
C HIS A 407 11.30 -2.39 15.63
#